data_AF-A0A3D4BRA3-F1
#
_entry.id   AF-A0A3D4BRA3-F1
#
_cell.length_a   1.000
_cell.length_b   1.000
_cell.length_c   1.000
_cell.angle_alpha   90.00
_cell.angle_beta   90.00
_cell.angle_gamma   90.00
#
_symmetry.space_group_name_H-M   'P 1'
#
loop_
_entity.id
_entity.type
_entity.pdbx_description
1 polymer ?
#
loop_
_entity_poly.entity_id
_entity_poly.type
_entity_poly.pdbx_seq_one_letter_code
_entity_poly.pdbx_strand_id
1 'polypeptide(L)'
;MLRDHLIKRLFSLVLTLSVSLNAFAQVKFEFQNGSTTANWPFQPLGAEMAFGPALPSGGLYAWTWEIKTNGFWPGTSPSFGVAAVPLQSTDRHILGYAPGEWGYLGSSGNKVYNSTPTPWGGPVSAIGDKIRIVMDRQTGNIYFYVKRTTDAIFTLAGGGAAYTISAPGAGKDIRPVVAIYSYRGCSVEFTEGEDYGSTSFSSHDFTQLTLPPAGPNTWNGSSWTHGTPPGNSDDVIIQSGSNFPGSFSA
;
A
#
# COMPACT_ATOMS: atom_id res chain seq x y z
N MET A 1 -4.69 8.76 60.40
CA MET A 1 -3.93 9.15 59.20
C MET A 1 -3.59 7.91 58.36
N LEU A 2 -4.59 7.26 57.79
CA LEU A 2 -4.40 6.07 56.91
C LEU A 2 -5.62 5.88 55.99
N ARG A 3 -6.29 6.99 55.62
CA ARG A 3 -7.49 6.99 54.77
C ARG A 3 -7.35 7.88 53.53
N ASP A 4 -6.22 8.57 53.37
CA ASP A 4 -5.95 9.53 52.29
C ASP A 4 -5.02 9.00 51.19
N HIS A 5 -4.74 7.70 51.16
CA HIS A 5 -3.88 7.07 50.14
C HIS A 5 -4.60 6.11 49.19
N LEU A 6 -5.90 5.87 49.36
CA LEU A 6 -6.68 5.03 48.45
C LEU A 6 -7.49 5.80 47.39
N ILE A 7 -7.59 7.13 47.48
CA ILE A 7 -8.36 7.94 46.53
C ILE A 7 -7.52 8.44 45.34
N LYS A 8 -6.18 8.38 45.42
CA LYS A 8 -5.28 8.84 44.34
C LYS A 8 -4.82 7.76 43.35
N ARG A 9 -5.22 6.49 43.52
CA ARG A 9 -4.93 5.40 42.57
C ARG A 9 -6.17 4.87 41.82
N LEU A 10 -7.27 5.64 41.82
CA LEU A 10 -8.43 5.43 40.95
C LEU A 10 -8.51 6.46 39.81
N PHE A 11 -7.40 7.17 39.54
CA PHE A 11 -7.28 8.19 38.48
C PHE A 11 -6.30 7.78 37.38
N SER A 12 -6.22 6.49 37.06
CA SER A 12 -5.48 6.03 35.89
C SER A 12 -6.15 4.78 35.32
N LEU A 13 -7.12 5.04 34.45
CA LEU A 13 -7.58 4.26 33.30
C LEU A 13 -9.09 4.50 33.10
N VAL A 14 -9.43 5.76 32.84
CA VAL A 14 -10.71 6.12 32.21
C VAL A 14 -10.35 6.55 30.80
N LEU A 15 -10.12 5.58 29.91
CA LEU A 15 -10.34 5.81 28.48
C LEU A 15 -11.76 5.34 28.20
N THR A 16 -12.72 6.19 28.53
CA THR A 16 -14.10 6.03 28.09
C THR A 16 -14.10 6.19 26.58
N LEU A 17 -14.14 5.07 25.86
CA LEU A 17 -14.45 5.06 24.43
C LEU A 17 -15.94 5.35 24.28
N SER A 18 -16.31 6.63 24.40
CA SER A 18 -17.63 7.12 23.99
C SER A 18 -17.67 7.11 22.48
N VAL A 19 -18.11 5.99 21.88
CA VAL A 19 -18.45 5.94 20.46
C VAL A 19 -19.74 6.74 20.27
N SER A 20 -19.59 8.02 19.94
CA SER A 20 -20.69 8.85 19.48
C SER A 20 -21.21 8.31 18.15
N LEU A 21 -22.48 7.88 18.13
CA LEU A 21 -23.24 7.66 16.91
C LEU A 21 -23.23 8.93 16.04
N ASN A 22 -23.03 8.74 14.73
CA ASN A 22 -23.25 9.69 13.63
C ASN A 22 -22.24 10.83 13.42
N ALA A 23 -20.94 10.54 13.50
CA ALA A 23 -19.93 11.31 12.78
C ALA A 23 -19.22 10.38 11.78
N PHE A 24 -19.23 10.75 10.50
CA PHE A 24 -18.51 10.04 9.43
C PHE A 24 -17.02 10.05 9.75
N ALA A 25 -16.53 9.03 10.43
CA ALA A 25 -15.12 8.92 10.76
C ALA A 25 -14.35 8.56 9.50
N GLN A 26 -13.90 9.58 8.76
CA GLN A 26 -12.74 9.38 7.90
C GLN A 26 -11.60 8.91 8.82
N VAL A 27 -11.11 7.69 8.58
CA VAL A 27 -9.94 7.17 9.29
C VAL A 27 -8.74 7.95 8.77
N LYS A 28 -8.44 9.07 9.43
CA LYS A 28 -7.23 9.84 9.18
C LYS A 28 -6.09 9.12 9.89
N PHE A 29 -5.11 8.66 9.12
CA PHE A 29 -3.87 8.19 9.68
C PHE A 29 -3.03 9.39 10.15
N GLU A 30 -2.57 9.36 11.39
CA GLU A 30 -1.60 10.31 11.93
C GLU A 30 -0.23 9.64 11.95
N PHE A 31 0.70 10.15 11.15
CA PHE A 31 1.99 9.52 10.88
C PHE A 31 3.09 10.08 11.79
N GLN A 32 3.81 9.18 12.45
CA GLN A 32 5.17 9.40 12.94
C GLN A 32 5.98 8.24 12.35
N ASN A 33 6.83 8.51 11.34
CA ASN A 33 7.72 7.55 10.64
C ASN A 33 7.68 6.12 11.21
N GLY A 34 6.88 5.23 10.61
CA GLY A 34 6.63 3.91 11.16
C GLY A 34 5.42 3.19 10.55
N SER A 35 4.91 2.22 11.28
CA SER A 35 3.72 1.46 10.91
C SER A 35 2.46 2.08 11.53
N THR A 36 1.35 2.13 10.79
CA THR A 36 0.05 2.55 11.32
C THR A 36 -1.04 1.55 10.92
N THR A 37 -1.80 1.07 11.89
CA THR A 37 -2.93 0.16 11.65
C THR A 37 -4.22 0.94 11.53
N ALA A 38 -4.93 0.80 10.41
CA ALA A 38 -6.33 1.21 10.31
C ALA A 38 -7.24 0.05 10.64
N ASN A 39 -8.28 0.36 11.41
CA ASN A 39 -9.31 -0.59 11.80
C ASN A 39 -10.65 -0.08 11.31
N TRP A 40 -11.36 -0.91 10.56
CA TRP A 40 -12.74 -0.67 10.17
C TRP A 40 -13.62 -1.64 10.94
N PRO A 41 -14.53 -1.15 11.80
CA PRO A 41 -15.54 -2.00 12.41
C PRO A 41 -16.50 -2.54 11.34
N PHE A 42 -17.53 -3.28 11.76
CA PHE A 42 -18.61 -3.69 10.86
C PHE A 42 -19.27 -2.48 10.18
N GLN A 43 -19.37 -2.50 8.85
CA GLN A 43 -19.91 -1.41 8.04
C GLN A 43 -20.76 -1.93 6.88
N PRO A 44 -22.09 -2.01 7.06
CA PRO A 44 -22.97 -2.58 6.05
C PRO A 44 -23.25 -1.65 4.85
N LEU A 45 -22.86 -0.37 4.89
CA LEU A 45 -23.37 0.66 3.98
C LEU A 45 -22.33 1.28 3.03
N GLY A 46 -21.16 0.67 2.85
CA GLY A 46 -20.23 1.06 1.78
C GLY A 46 -18.76 1.01 2.18
N ALA A 47 -17.88 1.21 1.20
CA ALA A 47 -16.45 1.29 1.44
C ALA A 47 -16.10 2.52 2.27
N GLU A 48 -15.18 2.34 3.21
CA GLU A 48 -14.47 3.45 3.83
C GLU A 48 -13.04 3.49 3.33
N MET A 49 -12.56 4.70 3.11
CA MET A 49 -11.23 4.97 2.62
C MET A 49 -10.34 5.45 3.76
N ALA A 50 -9.09 5.02 3.75
CA ALA A 50 -8.07 5.60 4.58
C ALA A 50 -6.89 6.03 3.71
N PHE A 51 -6.36 7.22 4.02
CA PHE A 51 -5.45 7.97 3.16
C PHE A 51 -4.08 8.09 3.78
N GLY A 52 -3.05 7.69 3.04
CA GLY A 52 -1.68 8.00 3.40
C GLY A 52 -1.33 9.49 3.30
N PRO A 53 -0.06 9.82 3.56
CA PRO A 53 0.41 11.20 3.48
C PRO A 53 0.31 11.75 2.05
N ALA A 54 0.28 13.09 1.94
CA ALA A 54 0.42 13.77 0.66
C ALA A 54 1.82 13.53 0.09
N LEU A 55 1.87 13.20 -1.18
CA LEU A 55 3.12 12.95 -1.88
C LEU A 55 3.75 14.23 -2.41
N PRO A 56 5.03 14.50 -2.11
CA PRO A 56 5.77 15.56 -2.77
C PRO A 56 5.83 15.37 -4.30
N SER A 57 6.16 16.44 -5.02
CA SER A 57 6.41 16.38 -6.46
C SER A 57 7.77 15.73 -6.75
N GLY A 58 7.83 14.85 -7.75
CA GLY A 58 9.05 14.11 -8.13
C GLY A 58 9.47 13.05 -7.12
N GLY A 59 10.39 12.16 -7.50
CA GLY A 59 10.89 11.07 -6.64
C GLY A 59 10.17 9.73 -6.79
N LEU A 60 10.71 8.71 -6.13
CA LEU A 60 10.18 7.35 -6.10
C LEU A 60 9.72 7.02 -4.68
N TYR A 61 8.46 6.63 -4.55
CA TYR A 61 7.84 6.36 -3.25
C TYR A 61 7.26 4.96 -3.23
N ALA A 62 7.37 4.30 -2.08
CA ALA A 62 6.82 2.97 -1.87
C ALA A 62 6.01 2.91 -0.57
N TRP A 63 4.84 2.25 -0.61
CA TRP A 63 4.06 1.95 0.59
C TRP A 63 3.64 0.50 0.60
N THR A 64 3.66 -0.12 1.76
CA THR A 64 3.22 -1.49 1.94
C THR A 64 1.97 -1.52 2.80
N TRP A 65 0.97 -2.25 2.33
CA TRP A 65 -0.24 -2.58 3.07
C TRP A 65 -0.24 -4.08 3.36
N GLU A 66 -0.39 -4.46 4.62
CA GLU A 66 -0.56 -5.86 5.04
C GLU A 66 -1.98 -6.09 5.55
N ILE A 67 -2.62 -7.17 5.09
CA ILE A 67 -3.95 -7.57 5.57
C ILE A 67 -3.80 -8.25 6.93
N LYS A 68 -4.27 -7.61 8.00
CA LYS A 68 -4.17 -8.16 9.37
C LYS A 68 -5.42 -8.95 9.75
N THR A 69 -6.59 -8.51 9.32
CA THR A 69 -7.85 -9.26 9.44
C THR A 69 -8.67 -9.15 8.15
N ASN A 70 -9.38 -10.23 7.79
CA ASN A 70 -10.10 -10.36 6.53
C ASN A 70 -11.64 -10.42 6.72
N GLY A 71 -12.20 -9.47 7.46
CA GLY A 71 -13.65 -9.35 7.65
C GLY A 71 -14.40 -8.75 6.44
N PHE A 72 -13.82 -8.84 5.24
CA PHE A 72 -14.35 -8.19 4.05
C PHE A 72 -15.76 -8.67 3.72
N TRP A 73 -16.60 -7.80 3.18
CA TRP A 73 -17.93 -8.20 2.75
C TRP A 73 -17.81 -9.31 1.68
N PRO A 74 -18.55 -10.43 1.77
CA PRO A 74 -18.44 -11.52 0.81
C PRO A 74 -18.56 -11.03 -0.65
N GLY A 75 -17.61 -11.39 -1.50
CA GLY A 75 -17.56 -10.94 -2.90
C GLY A 75 -16.97 -9.54 -3.10
N THR A 76 -16.61 -8.84 -2.03
CA THR A 76 -15.81 -7.61 -2.08
C THR A 76 -14.40 -7.88 -1.57
N SER A 77 -13.49 -6.97 -1.83
CA SER A 77 -12.14 -7.00 -1.30
C SER A 77 -11.61 -5.60 -1.11
N PRO A 78 -10.56 -5.44 -0.29
CA PRO A 78 -9.87 -4.18 -0.22
C PRO A 78 -9.39 -3.80 -1.63
N SER A 79 -9.51 -2.52 -1.92
CA SER A 79 -8.91 -1.93 -3.10
C SER A 79 -7.80 -0.99 -2.66
N PHE A 80 -6.63 -1.13 -3.28
CA PHE A 80 -5.41 -0.42 -2.91
C PHE A 80 -4.94 0.41 -4.09
N GLY A 81 -4.35 1.58 -3.86
CA GLY A 81 -3.95 2.41 -4.98
C GLY A 81 -3.53 3.79 -4.57
N VAL A 82 -3.71 4.73 -5.50
CA VAL A 82 -3.50 6.16 -5.25
C VAL A 82 -4.71 6.94 -5.72
N ALA A 83 -4.91 8.13 -5.15
CA ALA A 83 -5.95 9.05 -5.55
C ALA A 83 -5.45 10.50 -5.55
N ALA A 84 -6.04 11.32 -6.41
CA ALA A 84 -5.91 12.76 -6.39
C ALA A 84 -6.94 13.36 -5.43
N VAL A 85 -6.47 13.99 -4.35
CA VAL A 85 -7.27 14.54 -3.24
C VAL A 85 -7.25 16.07 -3.28
N PRO A 86 -8.39 16.78 -3.17
CA PRO A 86 -9.73 16.26 -2.87
C PRO A 86 -10.31 15.38 -3.99
N LEU A 87 -10.99 14.32 -3.55
CA LEU A 87 -11.65 13.37 -4.45
C LEU A 87 -12.74 14.07 -5.25
N GLN A 88 -12.96 13.60 -6.48
CA GLN A 88 -14.05 14.12 -7.30
C GLN A 88 -15.43 13.66 -6.81
N SER A 89 -15.52 12.42 -6.30
CA SER A 89 -16.69 11.92 -5.59
C SER A 89 -16.30 11.57 -4.17
N THR A 90 -17.14 11.95 -3.21
CA THR A 90 -17.03 11.55 -1.81
C THR A 90 -17.91 10.35 -1.48
N ASP A 91 -18.58 9.77 -2.48
CA ASP A 91 -19.44 8.61 -2.30
C ASP A 91 -18.60 7.39 -1.88
N ARG A 92 -19.21 6.45 -1.17
CA ARG A 92 -18.52 5.23 -0.73
C ARG A 92 -18.41 4.25 -1.90
N HIS A 93 -17.21 4.10 -2.46
CA HIS A 93 -16.99 3.22 -3.60
C HIS A 93 -15.63 2.50 -3.53
N ILE A 94 -15.47 1.49 -4.38
CA ILE A 94 -14.20 0.80 -4.61
C ILE A 94 -13.23 1.79 -5.26
N LEU A 95 -11.99 1.84 -4.77
CA LEU A 95 -10.97 2.74 -5.31
C LEU A 95 -10.75 2.48 -6.81
N GLY A 96 -10.77 3.56 -7.60
CA GLY A 96 -10.64 3.49 -9.06
C GLY A 96 -11.98 3.51 -9.80
N TYR A 97 -13.12 3.50 -9.09
CA TYR A 97 -14.43 3.65 -9.75
C TYR A 97 -14.73 5.11 -10.11
N ALA A 98 -14.20 6.08 -9.36
CA ALA A 98 -14.31 7.50 -9.70
C ALA A 98 -13.08 8.02 -10.47
N PRO A 99 -13.22 9.13 -11.23
CA PRO A 99 -12.09 9.78 -11.87
C PRO A 99 -11.09 10.35 -10.86
N GLY A 100 -9.80 10.25 -11.19
CA GLY A 100 -8.72 10.67 -10.30
C GLY A 100 -8.33 9.62 -9.26
N GLU A 101 -8.75 8.38 -9.44
CA GLU A 101 -8.42 7.25 -8.59
C GLU A 101 -7.88 6.08 -9.42
N TRP A 102 -6.87 5.40 -8.92
CA TRP A 102 -6.19 4.31 -9.63
C TRP A 102 -6.04 3.12 -8.69
N GLY A 103 -6.96 2.16 -8.81
CA GLY A 103 -7.12 1.08 -7.84
C GLY A 103 -6.61 -0.28 -8.31
N TYR A 104 -6.32 -1.14 -7.36
CA TYR A 104 -6.01 -2.55 -7.52
C TYR A 104 -6.93 -3.35 -6.62
N LEU A 105 -7.71 -4.28 -7.18
CA LEU A 105 -8.66 -5.09 -6.42
C LEU A 105 -7.95 -6.29 -5.80
N GLY A 106 -7.93 -6.35 -4.47
CA GLY A 106 -7.32 -7.46 -3.73
C GLY A 106 -7.92 -8.83 -4.06
N SER A 107 -9.22 -8.94 -4.36
CA SER A 107 -9.89 -10.24 -4.64
C SER A 107 -9.48 -10.87 -5.96
N SER A 108 -9.19 -10.05 -6.97
CA SER A 108 -9.04 -10.53 -8.35
C SER A 108 -7.69 -10.18 -8.97
N GLY A 109 -6.95 -9.24 -8.36
CA GLY A 109 -5.76 -8.66 -8.97
C GLY A 109 -6.06 -7.76 -10.16
N ASN A 110 -7.33 -7.37 -10.36
CA ASN A 110 -7.70 -6.45 -11.43
C ASN A 110 -7.22 -5.05 -11.11
N LYS A 111 -6.75 -4.34 -12.14
CA LYS A 111 -6.58 -2.89 -12.06
C LYS A 111 -7.92 -2.22 -12.42
N VAL A 112 -8.28 -1.15 -11.74
CA VAL A 112 -9.50 -0.39 -11.98
C VAL A 112 -9.22 1.10 -12.13
N TYR A 113 -9.73 1.65 -13.23
CA TYR A 113 -9.79 3.08 -13.47
C TYR A 113 -11.12 3.40 -14.14
N ASN A 114 -11.81 4.43 -13.64
CA ASN A 114 -13.11 4.88 -14.11
C ASN A 114 -14.13 3.75 -14.30
N SER A 115 -14.32 2.96 -13.24
CA SER A 115 -15.35 1.88 -13.12
C SER A 115 -15.15 0.65 -14.00
N THR A 116 -14.00 0.48 -14.67
CA THR A 116 -13.73 -0.71 -15.51
C THR A 116 -12.63 -1.59 -14.91
N PRO A 117 -12.97 -2.71 -14.24
CA PRO A 117 -11.99 -3.69 -13.81
C PRO A 117 -11.38 -4.43 -15.00
N THR A 118 -10.05 -4.43 -15.06
CA THR A 118 -9.28 -5.12 -16.11
C THR A 118 -8.34 -6.14 -15.46
N PRO A 119 -8.34 -7.42 -15.88
CA PRO A 119 -7.33 -8.40 -15.45
C PRO A 119 -5.92 -7.86 -15.68
N TRP A 120 -5.08 -7.94 -14.67
CA TRP A 120 -3.73 -7.38 -14.75
C TRP A 120 -2.72 -8.09 -13.86
N GLY A 121 -3.08 -8.35 -12.61
CA GLY A 121 -2.28 -9.14 -11.68
C GLY A 121 -3.11 -10.20 -10.97
N GLY A 122 -2.71 -10.54 -9.72
CA GLY A 122 -3.29 -11.66 -8.99
C GLY A 122 -3.83 -11.29 -7.62
N PRO A 123 -4.65 -12.16 -7.00
CA PRO A 123 -5.27 -11.83 -5.73
C PRO A 123 -4.25 -11.62 -4.60
N VAL A 124 -4.62 -10.72 -3.68
CA VAL A 124 -4.03 -10.38 -2.38
C VAL A 124 -5.20 -10.15 -1.42
N SER A 125 -5.61 -11.20 -0.72
CA SER A 125 -6.84 -11.17 0.09
C SER A 125 -6.76 -12.01 1.37
N ALA A 126 -5.73 -12.83 1.53
CA ALA A 126 -5.54 -13.62 2.73
C ALA A 126 -4.90 -12.78 3.84
N ILE A 127 -5.17 -13.15 5.09
CA ILE A 127 -4.47 -12.58 6.24
C ILE A 127 -2.97 -12.84 6.08
N GLY A 128 -2.16 -11.80 6.25
CA GLY A 128 -0.71 -11.83 6.10
C GLY A 128 -0.23 -11.51 4.67
N ASP A 129 -1.12 -11.52 3.67
CA ASP A 129 -0.76 -11.04 2.34
C ASP A 129 -0.43 -9.54 2.39
N LYS A 130 0.54 -9.14 1.56
CA LYS A 130 0.99 -7.76 1.45
C LYS A 130 0.90 -7.26 0.02
N ILE A 131 0.52 -6.00 -0.13
CA ILE A 131 0.63 -5.27 -1.39
C ILE A 131 1.50 -4.05 -1.18
N ARG A 132 2.48 -3.88 -2.06
CA ARG A 132 3.33 -2.69 -2.12
C ARG A 132 2.98 -1.87 -3.34
N ILE A 133 2.66 -0.61 -3.12
CA ILE A 133 2.39 0.37 -4.17
C ILE A 133 3.68 1.16 -4.35
N VAL A 134 4.21 1.21 -5.56
CA VAL A 134 5.36 2.04 -5.91
C VAL A 134 4.92 3.09 -6.91
N MET A 135 5.19 4.35 -6.63
CA MET A 135 4.89 5.46 -7.52
C MET A 135 6.15 6.23 -7.85
N ASP A 136 6.46 6.30 -9.15
CA ASP A 136 7.43 7.23 -9.69
C ASP A 136 6.70 8.53 -10.03
N ARG A 137 6.92 9.59 -9.24
CA ARG A 137 6.29 10.91 -9.43
C ARG A 137 6.90 11.70 -10.59
N GLN A 138 8.04 11.31 -11.12
CA GLN A 138 8.65 11.93 -12.30
C GLN A 138 8.02 11.41 -13.58
N THR A 139 7.84 10.09 -13.72
CA THR A 139 7.20 9.48 -14.89
C THR A 139 5.69 9.35 -14.76
N GLY A 140 5.16 9.45 -13.54
CA GLY A 140 3.75 9.20 -13.25
C GLY A 140 3.38 7.73 -13.22
N ASN A 141 4.36 6.82 -13.26
CA ASN A 141 4.10 5.39 -13.29
C ASN A 141 3.73 4.86 -11.90
N ILE A 142 2.73 3.97 -11.86
CA ILE A 142 2.28 3.27 -10.66
C ILE A 142 2.48 1.78 -10.88
N TYR A 143 3.19 1.15 -9.95
CA TYR A 143 3.46 -0.28 -9.93
C TYR A 143 2.84 -0.90 -8.67
N PHE A 144 2.33 -2.12 -8.80
CA PHE A 144 1.89 -2.90 -7.65
C PHE A 144 2.74 -4.15 -7.56
N TYR A 145 3.26 -4.40 -6.36
CA TYR A 145 3.97 -5.62 -6.01
C TYR A 145 3.16 -6.36 -4.96
N VAL A 146 3.18 -7.68 -5.03
CA VAL A 146 2.42 -8.54 -4.13
C VAL A 146 3.35 -9.53 -3.48
N LYS A 147 3.14 -9.75 -2.18
CA LYS A 147 3.81 -10.80 -1.41
C LYS A 147 2.71 -11.56 -0.70
N ARG A 148 2.37 -12.75 -1.20
CA ARG A 148 1.44 -13.63 -0.51
C ARG A 148 2.12 -14.27 0.68
N THR A 149 1.34 -14.79 1.60
CA THR A 149 1.87 -15.53 2.76
C THR A 149 2.79 -16.71 2.39
N THR A 150 2.59 -17.31 1.21
CA THR A 150 3.44 -18.38 0.67
C THR A 150 4.70 -17.88 -0.03
N ASP A 151 4.78 -16.58 -0.33
CA ASP A 151 5.86 -16.00 -1.12
C ASP A 151 6.97 -15.49 -0.19
N ALA A 152 8.23 -15.80 -0.50
CA ALA A 152 9.37 -15.30 0.28
C ALA A 152 9.58 -13.79 0.09
N ILE A 153 9.29 -13.28 -1.11
CA ILE A 153 9.60 -11.91 -1.55
C ILE A 153 8.40 -11.26 -2.25
N PHE A 154 8.47 -9.94 -2.43
CA PHE A 154 7.54 -9.23 -3.29
C PHE A 154 7.79 -9.57 -4.76
N THR A 155 6.71 -9.75 -5.51
CA THR A 155 6.72 -9.96 -6.96
C THR A 155 5.87 -8.88 -7.63
N LEU A 156 6.26 -8.45 -8.83
CA LEU A 156 5.43 -7.51 -9.59
C LEU A 156 4.10 -8.19 -9.93
N ALA A 157 2.98 -7.56 -9.58
CA ALA A 157 1.65 -8.14 -9.79
C ALA A 157 1.34 -8.35 -11.26
N GLY A 158 1.79 -7.45 -12.15
CA GLY A 158 1.63 -7.58 -13.60
C GLY A 158 2.96 -7.58 -14.33
N GLY A 159 2.95 -7.33 -15.64
CA GLY A 159 4.16 -7.28 -16.48
C GLY A 159 4.86 -5.91 -16.55
N GLY A 160 4.41 -4.90 -15.79
CA GLY A 160 4.96 -3.54 -15.88
C GLY A 160 4.26 -2.53 -14.98
N ALA A 161 4.18 -1.27 -15.41
CA ALA A 161 3.35 -0.26 -14.75
C ALA A 161 1.86 -0.59 -14.94
N ALA A 162 1.06 -0.49 -13.88
CA ALA A 162 -0.39 -0.63 -13.97
C ALA A 162 -1.02 0.60 -14.63
N TYR A 163 -0.47 1.77 -14.30
CA TYR A 163 -0.93 3.08 -14.74
C TYR A 163 0.25 4.00 -15.04
N THR A 164 0.00 4.95 -15.93
CA THR A 164 0.81 6.15 -16.12
C THR A 164 -0.13 7.33 -15.98
N ILE A 165 0.12 8.20 -14.99
CA ILE A 165 -0.78 9.30 -14.65
C ILE A 165 -0.09 10.64 -14.89
N SER A 166 -0.86 11.64 -15.30
CA SER A 166 -0.37 13.02 -15.32
C SER A 166 -0.24 13.57 -13.90
N ALA A 167 0.45 14.71 -13.76
CA ALA A 167 0.41 15.48 -12.52
C ALA A 167 -1.05 15.71 -12.08
N PRO A 168 -1.33 15.72 -10.76
CA PRO A 168 -2.66 16.05 -10.27
C PRO A 168 -3.06 17.45 -10.76
N GLY A 169 -4.36 17.64 -11.02
CA GLY A 169 -4.90 18.96 -11.35
C GLY A 169 -4.60 19.98 -10.24
N ALA A 170 -4.67 21.28 -10.58
CA ALA A 170 -4.39 22.35 -9.64
C ALA A 170 -5.20 22.19 -8.33
N GLY A 171 -4.52 22.35 -7.19
CA GLY A 171 -5.13 22.21 -5.87
C GLY A 171 -5.38 20.77 -5.41
N LYS A 172 -4.82 19.77 -6.11
CA LYS A 172 -4.89 18.37 -5.70
C LYS A 172 -3.52 17.79 -5.36
N ASP A 173 -3.48 16.93 -4.35
CA ASP A 173 -2.33 16.12 -3.98
C ASP A 173 -2.55 14.66 -4.38
N ILE A 174 -1.48 13.92 -4.69
CA ILE A 174 -1.57 12.46 -4.79
C ILE A 174 -1.35 11.84 -3.42
N ARG A 175 -2.17 10.86 -3.05
CA ARG A 175 -2.05 10.10 -1.80
C ARG A 175 -2.19 8.61 -2.09
N PRO A 176 -1.46 7.72 -1.40
CA PRO A 176 -1.80 6.31 -1.40
C PRO A 176 -3.09 6.10 -0.60
N VAL A 177 -3.96 5.22 -1.08
CA VAL A 177 -5.30 5.00 -0.53
C VAL A 177 -5.59 3.51 -0.45
N VAL A 178 -6.27 3.12 0.61
CA VAL A 178 -6.95 1.84 0.72
C VAL A 178 -8.44 2.08 0.94
N ALA A 179 -9.30 1.38 0.22
CA ALA A 179 -10.74 1.41 0.39
C ALA A 179 -11.27 0.00 0.70
N ILE A 180 -12.06 -0.13 1.77
CA ILE A 180 -12.49 -1.44 2.31
C ILE A 180 -13.99 -1.47 2.56
N TYR A 181 -14.65 -2.53 2.08
CA TYR A 181 -16.01 -2.92 2.48
C TYR A 181 -15.92 -3.99 3.58
N SER A 182 -16.39 -3.66 4.78
CA SER A 182 -16.22 -4.49 5.99
C SER A 182 -17.55 -5.08 6.47
N TYR A 183 -17.71 -6.42 6.42
CA TYR A 183 -18.84 -7.13 7.05
C TYR A 183 -18.51 -7.61 8.48
N ARG A 184 -17.23 -7.67 8.83
CA ARG A 184 -16.71 -7.93 10.18
C ARG A 184 -15.45 -7.08 10.34
N GLY A 185 -14.99 -6.86 11.57
CA GLY A 185 -13.78 -6.05 11.83
C GLY A 185 -12.63 -6.35 10.86
N CYS A 186 -12.30 -5.36 10.03
CA CYS A 186 -11.20 -5.41 9.05
C CYS A 186 -10.06 -4.54 9.55
N SER A 187 -8.84 -4.95 9.27
CA SER A 187 -7.67 -4.15 9.59
C SER A 187 -6.57 -4.37 8.56
N VAL A 188 -5.94 -3.26 8.19
CA VAL A 188 -4.71 -3.28 7.40
C VAL A 188 -3.66 -2.48 8.13
N GLU A 189 -2.44 -2.97 8.04
CA GLU A 189 -1.27 -2.29 8.54
C GLU A 189 -0.59 -1.59 7.36
N PHE A 190 -0.44 -0.27 7.49
CA PHE A 190 0.29 0.57 6.55
C PHE A 190 1.71 0.77 7.03
N THR A 191 2.68 0.57 6.16
CA THR A 191 4.07 0.91 6.40
C THR A 191 4.55 1.79 5.26
N GLU A 192 4.98 3.01 5.59
CA GLU A 192 5.69 3.86 4.65
C GLU A 192 7.07 3.25 4.38
N GLY A 193 7.38 3.01 3.10
CA GLY A 193 8.70 2.59 2.68
C GLY A 193 9.69 3.75 2.78
N GLU A 194 10.97 3.43 2.73
CA GLU A 194 12.03 4.45 2.68
C GLU A 194 11.79 5.41 1.50
N ASP A 195 11.92 6.71 1.76
CA ASP A 195 12.05 7.70 0.69
C ASP A 195 13.38 7.44 0.00
N TYR A 196 13.33 6.97 -1.25
CA TYR A 196 14.54 6.66 -2.01
C TYR A 196 15.22 7.92 -2.58
N GLY A 197 14.69 9.11 -2.29
CA GLY A 197 15.26 10.39 -2.68
C GLY A 197 15.16 10.69 -4.19
N SER A 198 15.53 11.91 -4.56
CA SER A 198 15.50 12.42 -5.94
C SER A 198 16.58 11.84 -6.87
N THR A 199 17.34 10.84 -6.44
CA THR A 199 18.32 10.17 -7.30
C THR A 199 17.57 9.42 -8.39
N SER A 200 17.66 9.94 -9.61
CA SER A 200 17.15 9.35 -10.83
C SER A 200 17.51 7.86 -10.87
N PHE A 201 16.51 7.00 -10.69
CA PHE A 201 16.68 5.57 -10.89
C PHE A 201 17.01 5.36 -12.37
N SER A 202 18.22 4.87 -12.64
CA SER A 202 18.45 4.23 -13.92
C SER A 202 17.57 2.97 -13.98
N SER A 203 17.14 2.52 -15.16
CA SER A 203 16.46 1.22 -15.28
C SER A 203 17.29 0.05 -14.71
N HIS A 204 18.58 0.27 -14.43
CA HIS A 204 19.46 -0.64 -13.70
C HIS A 204 19.28 -0.61 -12.17
N ASP A 205 18.88 0.48 -11.53
CA ASP A 205 18.69 0.52 -10.05
C ASP A 205 17.42 -0.21 -9.59
N PHE A 206 16.49 -0.47 -10.51
CA PHE A 206 15.42 -1.43 -10.26
C PHE A 206 15.97 -2.84 -10.03
N THR A 207 17.20 -3.20 -10.47
CA THR A 207 17.79 -4.55 -10.26
C THR A 207 18.23 -4.85 -8.82
N GLN A 208 18.39 -3.85 -7.96
CA GLN A 208 18.52 -4.12 -6.51
C GLN A 208 17.15 -4.37 -5.83
N LEU A 209 16.05 -4.00 -6.48
CA LEU A 209 14.67 -4.34 -6.12
C LEU A 209 14.05 -5.41 -7.02
N THR A 210 14.79 -5.92 -8.02
CA THR A 210 14.33 -6.93 -8.98
C THR A 210 15.40 -8.02 -9.13
N LEU A 211 15.03 -9.24 -8.72
CA LEU A 211 15.50 -10.42 -9.44
C LEU A 211 15.27 -10.19 -10.95
N PRO A 212 16.11 -10.78 -11.83
CA PRO A 212 15.97 -10.63 -13.29
C PRO A 212 14.51 -10.79 -13.69
N PRO A 213 14.02 -9.99 -14.67
CA PRO A 213 12.62 -10.00 -15.05
C PRO A 213 12.18 -11.44 -15.28
N ALA A 214 11.38 -11.96 -14.35
CA ALA A 214 10.59 -13.15 -14.59
C ALA A 214 9.82 -12.87 -15.89
N GLY A 215 9.76 -13.84 -16.79
CA GLY A 215 8.86 -13.75 -17.94
C GLY A 215 7.46 -13.29 -17.49
N PRO A 216 6.65 -12.69 -18.37
CA PRO A 216 5.36 -12.14 -17.98
C PRO A 216 4.57 -13.17 -17.16
N ASN A 217 4.33 -12.86 -15.89
CA ASN A 217 3.49 -13.72 -15.08
C ASN A 217 2.07 -13.61 -15.63
N THR A 218 1.50 -14.73 -16.04
CA THR A 218 0.13 -14.79 -16.57
C THR A 218 -0.77 -15.50 -15.58
N TRP A 219 -1.81 -14.79 -15.15
CA TRP A 219 -2.98 -15.36 -14.48
C TRP A 219 -3.98 -15.81 -15.55
N ASN A 220 -4.35 -17.08 -15.55
CA ASN A 220 -5.31 -17.66 -16.51
C ASN A 220 -6.74 -17.76 -15.95
N GLY A 221 -7.00 -17.23 -14.76
CA GLY A 221 -8.29 -17.35 -14.07
C GLY A 221 -8.36 -18.44 -13.00
N SER A 222 -7.40 -19.38 -12.95
CA SER A 222 -7.38 -20.47 -11.95
C SER A 222 -6.00 -20.76 -11.36
N SER A 223 -4.91 -20.42 -12.05
CA SER A 223 -3.55 -20.63 -11.56
C SER A 223 -2.59 -19.51 -11.98
N TRP A 224 -1.59 -19.26 -11.13
CA TRP A 224 -0.47 -18.38 -11.41
C TRP A 224 0.62 -19.16 -12.14
N THR A 225 0.96 -18.72 -13.34
CA THR A 225 2.16 -19.19 -14.04
C THR A 225 3.25 -18.15 -13.84
N HIS A 226 4.27 -18.49 -13.07
CA HIS A 226 5.45 -17.66 -12.93
C HIS A 226 6.30 -17.77 -14.19
N GLY A 227 6.67 -16.65 -14.80
CA GLY A 227 7.69 -16.68 -15.84
C GLY A 227 9.00 -17.14 -15.20
N THR A 228 9.56 -18.24 -15.68
CA THR A 228 10.86 -18.72 -15.21
C THR A 228 11.91 -17.69 -15.64
N PRO A 229 12.74 -17.16 -14.73
CA PRO A 229 13.88 -16.33 -15.14
C PRO A 229 14.80 -17.16 -16.04
N PRO A 230 15.45 -16.56 -17.05
CA PRO A 230 16.50 -17.25 -17.79
C PRO A 230 17.58 -17.64 -16.78
N GLY A 231 17.89 -18.94 -16.73
CA GLY A 231 18.65 -19.54 -15.65
C GLY A 231 19.99 -18.86 -15.40
N ASN A 232 20.37 -18.76 -14.13
CA ASN A 232 21.77 -18.86 -13.73
C ASN A 232 21.87 -19.43 -12.31
N SER A 233 22.91 -20.25 -12.19
CA SER A 233 23.38 -21.02 -11.06
C SER A 233 23.67 -20.18 -9.82
N ASP A 234 23.74 -20.89 -8.70
CA ASP A 234 24.22 -20.49 -7.38
C ASP A 234 25.42 -19.51 -7.38
N ASP A 235 25.50 -18.73 -6.30
CA ASP A 235 26.52 -17.74 -5.89
C ASP A 235 26.21 -16.26 -6.15
N VAL A 236 25.58 -15.61 -5.16
CA VAL A 236 25.79 -14.18 -4.90
C VAL A 236 26.78 -14.05 -3.75
N ILE A 237 28.05 -13.82 -4.08
CA ILE A 237 29.08 -13.39 -3.14
C ILE A 237 28.84 -11.90 -2.83
N ILE A 238 28.52 -11.60 -1.56
CA ILE A 238 28.50 -10.22 -1.07
C ILE A 238 29.95 -9.82 -0.74
N GLN A 239 30.63 -9.12 -1.65
CA GLN A 239 31.86 -8.40 -1.30
C GLN A 239 31.49 -7.03 -0.74
N SER A 240 31.67 -6.88 0.57
CA SER A 240 31.67 -5.56 1.23
C SER A 240 32.99 -4.86 0.93
N GLY A 241 32.96 -3.87 0.05
CA GLY A 241 34.09 -2.96 -0.18
C GLY A 241 34.15 -1.91 0.92
N SER A 242 34.87 -2.19 2.00
CA SER A 242 35.45 -1.15 2.85
C SER A 242 36.75 -0.66 2.20
N ASN A 243 36.86 0.65 1.92
CA ASN A 243 38.11 1.42 1.95
C ASN A 243 37.86 2.90 1.59
N PHE A 244 37.88 3.76 2.62
CA PHE A 244 38.50 5.08 2.52
C PHE A 244 39.99 4.89 2.87
N PRO A 245 40.93 5.53 2.17
CA PRO A 245 41.48 6.77 2.74
C PRO A 245 41.89 7.82 1.68
N GLY A 246 41.43 9.06 1.87
CA GLY A 246 42.05 10.24 1.25
C GLY A 246 42.83 10.99 2.32
N SER A 247 44.16 10.89 2.28
CA SER A 247 45.07 11.69 3.09
C SER A 247 45.44 12.98 2.37
N PHE A 248 45.64 14.03 3.15
CA PHE A 248 46.09 15.36 2.74
C PHE A 248 47.53 15.33 2.20
N SER A 249 47.84 16.25 1.29
CA SER A 249 49.21 16.79 1.15
C SER A 249 49.15 18.30 0.93
N ALA A 250 50.22 18.96 1.40
CA ALA A 250 50.37 20.40 1.69
C ALA A 250 50.33 21.32 0.47
#